data_AF-A0A3S9SMG2-F1
#
_entry.id   AF-A0A3S9SMG2-F1
#
_cell.length_a   1.000
_cell.length_b   1.000
_cell.length_c   1.000
_cell.angle_alpha   90.00
_cell.angle_beta   90.00
_cell.angle_gamma   90.00
#
_symmetry.space_group_name_H-M   'P 1'
#
loop_
_entity.id
_entity.type
_entity.pdbx_description
1 polymer ?
#
loop_
_entity_poly.entity_id
_entity_poly.type
_entity_poly.pdbx_seq_one_letter_code
_entity_poly.pdbx_strand_id
1 'polypeptide(L)'
;MRNFIFLVFLALLPLPALAGSDAAEAYVTGVSGSQGSYRFAVRQTGRTIRADGCTQYRVRITPPQRTFWDKLNIGTGGLDPSHPTAEQTRAAVLLQRHASEQKPLQIGYLGSRLAPDPPQKCLYHGTGMAVEASDTVMVYQDGREGLCPYLSNP
;
A
#
# COMPACT_ATOMS: atom_id res chain seq x y z
N MET A 1 10.78 -22.59 -51.31
CA MET A 1 11.15 -21.48 -50.40
C MET A 1 9.92 -21.17 -49.55
N ARG A 2 9.74 -21.89 -48.45
CA ARG A 2 10.20 -21.59 -47.08
C ARG A 2 9.13 -20.80 -46.31
N ASN A 3 8.31 -21.57 -45.60
CA ASN A 3 7.40 -21.20 -44.52
C ASN A 3 7.92 -20.02 -43.68
N PHE A 4 7.19 -18.91 -43.64
CA PHE A 4 7.39 -17.84 -42.65
C PHE A 4 6.11 -17.00 -42.49
N ILE A 5 5.01 -17.64 -42.10
CA ILE A 5 3.78 -16.92 -41.70
C ILE A 5 3.24 -17.56 -40.42
N PHE A 6 3.97 -17.51 -39.31
CA PHE A 6 3.44 -17.95 -38.00
C PHE A 6 4.16 -17.33 -36.79
N LEU A 7 4.69 -16.10 -36.90
CA LEU A 7 5.45 -15.49 -35.78
C LEU A 7 5.08 -14.04 -35.44
N VAL A 8 3.90 -13.55 -35.82
CA VAL A 8 3.49 -12.16 -35.49
C VAL A 8 2.30 -12.11 -34.51
N PHE A 9 1.61 -13.22 -34.24
CA PHE A 9 0.43 -13.22 -33.35
C PHE A 9 0.73 -13.37 -31.85
N LEU A 10 1.98 -13.65 -31.44
CA LEU A 10 2.34 -13.78 -30.02
C LEU A 10 2.78 -12.46 -29.34
N ALA A 11 2.86 -11.36 -30.09
CA ALA A 11 3.22 -10.04 -29.55
C ALA A 11 2.00 -9.18 -29.15
N LEU A 12 0.78 -9.72 -29.26
CA LEU A 12 -0.49 -9.04 -28.96
C LEU A 12 -1.12 -9.52 -27.65
N LEU A 13 -0.35 -10.09 -26.74
CA LEU A 13 -0.79 -10.17 -25.35
C LEU A 13 -0.61 -8.76 -24.77
N PRO A 14 -1.68 -7.99 -24.49
CA PRO A 14 -1.54 -6.84 -23.63
C PRO A 14 -1.09 -7.44 -22.30
N LEU A 15 0.20 -7.30 -21.98
CA LEU A 15 0.61 -7.37 -20.59
C LEU A 15 -0.36 -6.45 -19.85
N PRO A 16 -1.04 -6.92 -18.79
CA PRO A 16 -1.85 -6.02 -18.01
C PRO A 16 -0.89 -4.95 -17.50
N ALA A 17 -0.94 -3.78 -18.13
CA ALA A 17 -0.45 -2.56 -17.54
C ALA A 17 -1.39 -2.35 -16.36
N LEU A 18 -1.05 -2.99 -15.24
CA LEU A 18 -1.57 -2.69 -13.92
C LEU A 18 -1.18 -1.24 -13.66
N ALA A 19 -2.01 -0.34 -14.17
CA ALA A 19 -2.10 1.03 -13.73
C ALA A 19 -2.65 0.99 -12.30
N GLY A 20 -1.78 0.62 -11.37
CA GLY A 20 -2.10 0.35 -9.98
C GLY A 20 -0.80 0.02 -9.27
N SER A 21 -0.27 1.00 -8.54
CA SER A 21 0.67 0.86 -7.43
C SER A 21 1.55 -0.41 -7.42
N ASP A 22 2.85 -0.26 -7.62
CA ASP A 22 3.80 -1.37 -7.51
C ASP A 22 3.65 -2.11 -6.17
N ALA A 23 3.09 -3.33 -6.21
CA ALA A 23 3.04 -4.24 -5.08
C ALA A 23 4.19 -5.26 -5.17
N ALA A 24 4.81 -5.59 -4.05
CA ALA A 24 5.83 -6.62 -4.01
C ALA A 24 5.50 -7.69 -2.97
N GLU A 25 6.03 -8.88 -3.21
CA GLU A 25 5.90 -9.99 -2.30
C GLU A 25 6.73 -9.70 -1.05
N ALA A 26 6.12 -9.86 0.13
CA ALA A 26 6.78 -9.63 1.39
C ALA A 26 6.26 -10.53 2.50
N TYR A 27 7.15 -10.91 3.41
CA TYR A 27 6.80 -11.51 4.68
C TYR A 27 6.47 -10.44 5.70
N VAL A 28 5.33 -10.57 6.37
CA VAL A 28 5.00 -9.71 7.51
C VAL A 28 5.78 -10.21 8.73
N THR A 29 6.70 -9.42 9.22
CA THR A 29 7.57 -9.78 10.35
C THR A 29 7.02 -9.33 11.71
N GLY A 30 5.97 -8.50 11.70
CA GLY A 30 5.27 -8.09 12.92
C GLY A 30 4.13 -7.14 12.61
N VAL A 31 3.06 -7.23 13.39
CA VAL A 31 1.88 -6.37 13.32
C VAL A 31 1.51 -5.98 14.74
N SER A 32 1.14 -4.71 14.92
CA SER A 32 0.72 -4.16 16.21
C SER A 32 -0.24 -2.99 15.99
N GLY A 33 -0.96 -2.63 17.04
CA GLY A 33 -1.94 -1.55 17.01
C GLY A 33 -3.36 -2.06 16.84
N SER A 34 -4.31 -1.12 16.92
CA SER A 34 -5.75 -1.39 16.90
C SER A 34 -6.50 -0.12 16.52
N GLN A 35 -7.80 -0.25 16.27
CA GLN A 35 -8.71 0.88 16.03
C GLN A 35 -8.22 1.82 14.90
N GLY A 36 -7.67 1.25 13.82
CA GLY A 36 -7.21 2.03 12.68
C GLY A 36 -5.80 2.63 12.81
N SER A 37 -5.20 2.57 13.99
CA SER A 37 -3.78 2.90 14.18
C SER A 37 -2.98 1.60 14.17
N TYR A 38 -2.28 1.34 13.05
CA TYR A 38 -1.55 0.09 12.86
C TYR A 38 -0.08 0.35 12.60
N ARG A 39 0.78 -0.54 13.08
CA ARG A 39 2.19 -0.58 12.76
C ARG A 39 2.56 -1.99 12.36
N PHE A 40 3.16 -2.14 11.20
CA PHE A 40 3.61 -3.44 10.75
C PHE A 40 4.98 -3.34 10.06
N ALA A 41 5.72 -4.43 10.09
CA ALA A 41 7.02 -4.54 9.46
C ALA A 41 6.98 -5.65 8.42
N VAL A 42 7.61 -5.41 7.28
CA VAL A 42 7.55 -6.29 6.12
C VAL A 42 8.95 -6.46 5.56
N ARG A 43 9.31 -7.71 5.25
CA ARG A 43 10.57 -8.05 4.60
C ARG A 43 10.26 -8.48 3.18
N GLN A 44 10.71 -7.72 2.20
CA GLN A 44 10.44 -8.01 0.79
C GLN A 44 11.23 -9.23 0.33
N THR A 45 10.62 -10.00 -0.55
CA THR A 45 11.23 -11.16 -1.20
C THR A 45 11.15 -11.02 -2.71
N GLY A 46 12.31 -11.11 -3.36
CA GLY A 46 12.41 -10.88 -4.79
C GLY A 46 12.47 -9.39 -5.12
N ARG A 47 11.44 -8.87 -5.82
CA ARG A 47 11.44 -7.49 -6.31
C ARG A 47 11.21 -6.51 -5.17
N THR A 48 11.99 -5.44 -5.13
CA THR A 48 11.76 -4.35 -4.17
C THR A 48 10.71 -3.39 -4.70
N ILE A 49 9.79 -2.90 -3.85
CA ILE A 49 8.86 -1.82 -4.24
C ILE A 49 9.63 -0.55 -4.64
N ARG A 50 10.82 -0.33 -4.05
CA ARG A 50 11.67 0.82 -4.37
C ARG A 50 13.15 0.45 -4.33
N ALA A 51 13.94 1.05 -5.23
CA ALA A 51 15.39 0.94 -5.25
C ALA A 51 16.06 1.92 -4.27
N ASP A 52 15.73 1.84 -2.98
CA ASP A 52 16.26 2.70 -1.91
C ASP A 52 17.28 1.99 -0.98
N GLY A 53 17.55 0.71 -1.26
CA GLY A 53 18.45 -0.15 -0.50
C GLY A 53 17.83 -0.74 0.77
N CYS A 54 16.51 -0.60 0.97
CA CYS A 54 15.79 -1.20 2.07
C CYS A 54 15.28 -2.60 1.70
N THR A 55 15.61 -3.60 2.53
CA THR A 55 15.08 -4.97 2.41
C THR A 55 13.94 -5.24 3.38
N GLN A 56 13.87 -4.45 4.46
CA GLN A 56 12.80 -4.46 5.44
C GLN A 56 12.25 -3.05 5.58
N TYR A 57 10.92 -2.97 5.56
CA TYR A 57 10.18 -1.73 5.68
C TYR A 57 9.30 -1.75 6.91
N ARG A 58 9.18 -0.59 7.54
CA ARG A 58 8.22 -0.35 8.60
C ARG A 58 7.11 0.49 8.02
N VAL A 59 5.87 0.14 8.30
CA VAL A 59 4.70 0.89 7.86
C VAL A 59 3.92 1.32 9.10
N ARG A 60 3.54 2.59 9.12
CA ARG A 60 2.68 3.16 10.16
C ARG A 60 1.43 3.73 9.53
N ILE A 61 0.29 3.14 9.88
CA ILE A 61 -1.04 3.65 9.54
C ILE A 61 -1.48 4.58 10.67
N THR A 62 -1.70 5.84 10.33
CA THR A 62 -2.23 6.85 11.25
C THR A 62 -3.58 7.30 10.72
N PRO A 63 -4.65 7.34 11.53
CA PRO A 63 -5.95 7.79 11.09
C PRO A 63 -5.88 9.13 10.33
N PRO A 64 -6.63 9.31 9.23
CA PRO A 64 -6.64 10.56 8.49
C PRO A 64 -7.15 11.68 9.39
N GLN A 65 -6.53 12.85 9.29
CA GLN A 65 -6.99 14.04 10.01
C GLN A 65 -8.30 14.53 9.41
N ARG A 66 -9.29 14.79 10.27
CA ARG A 66 -10.57 15.36 9.84
C ARG A 66 -10.50 16.87 9.85
N THR A 67 -10.82 17.47 8.72
CA THR A 67 -11.00 18.91 8.57
C THR A 67 -12.43 19.33 8.89
N PHE A 68 -12.65 20.64 9.00
CA PHE A 68 -13.99 21.21 9.08
C PHE A 68 -14.86 20.80 7.87
N TRP A 69 -14.28 20.78 6.67
CA TRP A 69 -14.98 20.42 5.43
C TRP A 69 -15.46 18.97 5.42
N ASP A 70 -14.73 18.06 6.06
CA ASP A 70 -15.14 16.65 6.21
C ASP A 70 -16.44 16.50 7.00
N LYS A 71 -16.69 17.37 7.99
CA LYS A 71 -17.94 17.35 8.77
C LYS A 71 -19.15 17.78 7.94
N LEU A 72 -18.92 18.55 6.88
CA LEU A 72 -19.95 19.03 5.97
C LEU A 72 -20.15 18.10 4.76
N ASN A 73 -19.44 16.96 4.72
CA ASN A 73 -19.38 16.07 3.55
C ASN A 73 -18.92 16.78 2.26
N ILE A 74 -18.17 17.88 2.37
CA ILE A 74 -17.66 18.65 1.24
C ILE A 74 -16.18 18.32 1.10
N GLY A 75 -15.76 17.81 -0.06
CA GLY A 75 -14.35 17.53 -0.31
C GLY A 75 -13.78 16.37 0.50
N THR A 76 -14.63 15.45 0.99
CA THR A 76 -14.20 14.24 1.71
C THR A 76 -13.26 13.37 0.89
N GLY A 77 -13.23 13.54 -0.45
CA GLY A 77 -12.29 12.82 -1.32
C GLY A 77 -12.40 11.29 -1.19
N GLY A 78 -13.56 10.79 -0.72
CA GLY A 78 -13.77 9.36 -0.45
C GLY A 78 -13.34 8.88 0.95
N LEU A 79 -13.02 9.77 1.89
CA LEU A 79 -12.71 9.38 3.27
C LEU A 79 -13.98 8.97 4.02
N ASP A 80 -14.05 7.68 4.34
CA ASP A 80 -15.13 7.12 5.17
C ASP A 80 -15.05 7.71 6.59
N PRO A 81 -16.15 8.27 7.12
CA PRO A 81 -16.24 8.77 8.50
C PRO A 81 -16.18 7.65 9.55
N SER A 82 -16.12 6.39 9.15
CA SER A 82 -16.01 5.22 10.00
C SER A 82 -14.53 4.78 10.02
N HIS A 83 -13.78 5.22 11.02
CA HIS A 83 -12.38 4.79 11.18
C HIS A 83 -12.24 3.94 12.46
N PRO A 84 -11.67 2.72 12.40
CA PRO A 84 -11.25 2.03 11.19
C PRO A 84 -12.43 1.65 10.28
N THR A 85 -12.19 1.63 8.97
CA THR A 85 -13.15 1.06 8.03
C THR A 85 -13.18 -0.46 8.18
N ALA A 86 -14.25 -1.09 7.69
CA ALA A 86 -14.32 -2.55 7.61
C ALA A 86 -13.15 -3.13 6.78
N GLU A 87 -12.77 -2.44 5.70
CA GLU A 87 -11.65 -2.84 4.84
C GLU A 87 -10.29 -2.75 5.55
N GLN A 88 -10.05 -1.69 6.32
CA GLN A 88 -8.83 -1.58 7.14
C GLN A 88 -8.76 -2.69 8.20
N THR A 89 -9.90 -3.02 8.81
CA THR A 89 -9.98 -4.09 9.80
C THR A 89 -9.66 -5.44 9.16
N ARG A 90 -10.20 -5.72 7.97
CA ARG A 90 -9.91 -6.95 7.19
C ARG A 90 -8.44 -7.03 6.81
N ALA A 91 -7.86 -5.94 6.32
CA ALA A 91 -6.44 -5.87 5.98
C ALA A 91 -5.55 -6.14 7.22
N ALA A 92 -5.90 -5.58 8.38
CA ALA A 92 -5.15 -5.83 9.62
C ALA A 92 -5.18 -7.31 10.03
N VAL A 93 -6.36 -7.95 9.93
CA VAL A 93 -6.53 -9.38 10.22
C VAL A 93 -5.73 -10.24 9.24
N LEU A 94 -5.75 -9.89 7.95
CA LEU A 94 -4.96 -10.58 6.93
C LEU A 94 -3.46 -10.47 7.22
N LEU A 95 -2.95 -9.28 7.52
CA LEU A 95 -1.55 -9.08 7.92
C LEU A 95 -1.19 -9.91 9.15
N GLN A 96 -2.05 -9.91 10.19
CA GLN A 96 -1.83 -10.68 11.41
C GLN A 96 -1.76 -12.19 11.12
N ARG A 97 -2.67 -12.69 10.26
CA ARG A 97 -2.70 -14.08 9.84
C ARG A 97 -1.42 -14.46 9.11
N HIS A 98 -1.02 -13.72 8.08
CA HIS A 98 0.20 -14.01 7.33
C HIS A 98 1.47 -13.90 8.19
N ALA A 99 1.49 -12.98 9.16
CA ALA A 99 2.57 -12.91 10.14
C ALA A 99 2.66 -14.19 11.00
N SER A 100 1.50 -14.71 11.47
CA SER A 100 1.46 -15.95 12.27
C SER A 100 1.77 -17.21 11.46
N GLU A 101 1.33 -17.26 10.21
CA GLU A 101 1.54 -18.40 9.30
C GLU A 101 2.90 -18.35 8.60
N GLN A 102 3.66 -17.26 8.78
CA GLN A 102 4.91 -16.98 8.07
C GLN A 102 4.76 -17.16 6.56
N LYS A 103 3.65 -16.68 5.99
CA LYS A 103 3.37 -16.74 4.56
C LYS A 103 3.61 -15.37 3.93
N PRO A 104 4.16 -15.34 2.69
CA PRO A 104 4.26 -14.09 1.98
C PRO A 104 2.87 -13.57 1.57
N LEU A 105 2.78 -12.27 1.33
CA LEU A 105 1.65 -11.63 0.66
C LEU A 105 2.14 -10.45 -0.18
N GLN A 106 1.30 -9.96 -1.08
CA GLN A 106 1.61 -8.80 -1.91
C GLN A 106 1.31 -7.52 -1.14
N ILE A 107 2.33 -6.70 -0.90
CA ILE A 107 2.16 -5.40 -0.26
C ILE A 107 2.51 -4.32 -1.26
N GLY A 108 1.58 -3.39 -1.47
CA GLY A 108 1.77 -2.25 -2.36
C GLY A 108 1.26 -0.96 -1.76
N TYR A 109 1.30 0.10 -2.57
CA TYR A 109 1.01 1.44 -2.11
C TYR A 109 0.19 2.27 -3.09
N LEU A 110 -1.05 2.56 -2.73
CA LEU A 110 -1.97 3.38 -3.51
C LEU A 110 -1.73 4.87 -3.23
N GLY A 111 -1.32 5.59 -4.26
CA GLY A 111 -0.93 6.99 -4.19
C GLY A 111 0.51 7.16 -4.64
N SER A 112 0.76 8.14 -5.51
CA SER A 112 2.00 8.32 -6.27
C SER A 112 3.26 8.63 -5.45
N ARG A 113 3.23 8.52 -4.11
CA ARG A 113 4.39 8.81 -3.23
C ARG A 113 4.39 7.91 -2.00
N LEU A 114 5.06 6.75 -2.10
CA LEU A 114 5.77 6.15 -0.97
C LEU A 114 6.92 7.10 -0.59
N ALA A 115 6.63 8.25 0.01
CA ALA A 115 7.68 9.09 0.57
C ALA A 115 8.16 8.41 1.86
N PRO A 116 9.41 7.91 1.93
CA PRO A 116 9.93 7.44 3.20
C PRO A 116 9.98 8.62 4.16
N ASP A 117 9.82 8.33 5.44
CA ASP A 117 10.02 9.30 6.50
C ASP A 117 11.44 9.91 6.38
N PRO A 118 11.58 11.22 6.11
CA PRO A 118 12.90 11.83 5.88
C PRO A 118 13.94 11.54 6.98
N PRO A 119 13.60 11.63 8.29
CA PRO A 119 14.50 11.22 9.38
C PRO A 119 14.65 9.70 9.57
N GLN A 120 13.76 8.86 9.03
CA GLN A 120 13.78 7.41 9.26
C GLN A 120 13.72 6.63 7.94
N LYS A 121 14.90 6.34 7.40
CA LYS A 121 15.05 5.48 6.22
C LYS A 121 14.26 4.17 6.40
N CYS A 122 13.54 3.75 5.36
CA CYS A 122 12.69 2.55 5.30
C CYS A 122 11.39 2.58 6.15
N LEU A 123 11.04 3.71 6.80
CA LEU A 123 9.73 3.89 7.44
C LEU A 123 8.79 4.59 6.46
N TYR A 124 7.60 4.04 6.28
CA TYR A 124 6.54 4.60 5.46
C TYR A 124 5.31 4.91 6.30
N HIS A 125 4.63 5.99 5.95
CA HIS A 125 3.39 6.39 6.59
C HIS A 125 2.22 6.22 5.63
N GLY A 126 1.12 5.71 6.13
CA GLY A 126 -0.16 5.63 5.44
C GLY A 126 -1.26 6.23 6.31
N THR A 127 -2.36 6.62 5.69
CA THR A 127 -3.59 6.97 6.40
C THR A 127 -4.61 5.84 6.41
N GLY A 128 -4.35 4.78 5.64
CA GLY A 128 -5.07 3.53 5.78
C GLY A 128 -4.55 2.42 4.88
N MET A 129 -5.31 1.34 4.83
CA MET A 129 -4.99 0.16 4.05
C MET A 129 -6.26 -0.60 3.65
N ALA A 130 -6.21 -1.31 2.54
CA ALA A 130 -7.32 -2.10 2.01
C ALA A 130 -6.79 -3.40 1.37
N VAL A 131 -7.67 -4.38 1.24
CA VAL A 131 -7.40 -5.62 0.51
C VAL A 131 -7.93 -5.46 -0.91
N GLU A 132 -7.03 -5.37 -1.90
CA GLU A 132 -7.44 -5.22 -3.32
C GLU A 132 -7.62 -6.57 -4.03
N ALA A 133 -6.92 -7.59 -3.57
CA ALA A 133 -7.05 -8.97 -4.03
C ALA A 133 -6.78 -9.92 -2.85
N SER A 134 -7.11 -11.21 -3.00
CA SER A 134 -7.12 -12.19 -1.90
C SER A 134 -5.90 -12.15 -0.97
N ASP A 135 -4.70 -11.92 -1.51
CA ASP A 135 -3.45 -11.80 -0.75
C ASP A 135 -2.70 -10.49 -1.06
N THR A 136 -3.43 -9.41 -1.37
CA THR A 136 -2.84 -8.11 -1.69
C THR A 136 -3.34 -7.02 -0.76
N VAL A 137 -2.45 -6.51 0.09
CA VAL A 137 -2.71 -5.36 0.96
C VAL A 137 -2.08 -4.12 0.35
N MET A 138 -2.92 -3.15 0.05
CA MET A 138 -2.48 -1.83 -0.40
C MET A 138 -2.58 -0.83 0.74
N VAL A 139 -1.51 -0.05 0.92
CA VAL A 139 -1.48 1.07 1.86
C VAL A 139 -1.79 2.35 1.09
N TYR A 140 -2.69 3.18 1.60
CA TYR A 140 -3.02 4.47 0.98
C TYR A 140 -2.63 5.65 1.86
N GLN A 141 -2.40 6.78 1.21
CA GLN A 141 -2.13 8.08 1.84
C GLN A 141 -3.26 9.05 1.52
N ASP A 142 -3.60 9.90 2.50
CA ASP A 142 -4.47 11.05 2.24
C ASP A 142 -3.64 12.07 1.46
N GLY A 143 -4.01 12.28 0.19
CA GLY A 143 -3.30 13.16 -0.73
C GLY A 143 -3.60 14.64 -0.53
N ARG A 144 -4.46 15.01 0.43
CA ARG A 144 -4.78 16.40 0.74
C ARG A 144 -3.62 17.07 1.46
N GLU A 145 -3.22 18.23 0.96
CA GLU A 145 -2.08 19.00 1.48
C GLU A 145 -2.23 19.31 2.97
N GLY A 146 -1.15 19.16 3.73
CA GLY A 146 -1.10 19.45 5.17
C GLY A 146 -1.75 18.41 6.09
N LEU A 147 -2.50 17.44 5.56
CA LEU A 147 -3.16 16.38 6.36
C LEU A 147 -2.32 15.12 6.50
N CYS A 148 -1.27 15.01 5.68
CA CYS A 148 -0.21 14.04 5.81
C CYS A 148 1.04 14.72 6.35
N PRO A 149 1.50 14.38 7.58
CA PRO A 149 2.62 15.07 8.21
C PRO A 149 3.97 14.92 7.49
N TYR A 150 4.08 14.02 6.52
CA TYR A 150 5.30 13.73 5.76
C TYR A 150 5.19 14.07 4.26
N LEU A 151 4.08 14.70 3.84
CA LEU A 151 3.94 15.31 2.52
C LEU A 151 4.31 16.81 2.55
N SER A 152 5.18 17.23 3.48
CA SER A 152 5.74 18.59 3.44
C SER A 152 6.38 18.80 2.06
N ASN A 153 5.93 19.86 1.39
CA ASN A 153 6.28 20.22 0.01
C ASN A 153 7.81 20.20 -0.25
N PRO A 154 8.22 19.95 -1.52
CA PRO A 154 9.61 20.05 -1.96
C PRO A 154 10.24 21.42 -1.68
#